data_AF-A0A672KWN1-F1
#
_entry.id   AF-A0A672KWN1-F1
#
_cell.length_a   1.000
_cell.length_b   1.000
_cell.length_c   1.000
_cell.angle_alpha   90.00
_cell.angle_beta   90.00
_cell.angle_gamma   90.00
#
_symmetry.space_group_name_H-M   'P 1'
#
loop_
_entity.id
_entity.type
_entity.pdbx_description
1 polymer ?
#
loop_
_entity_poly.entity_id
_entity_poly.type
_entity_poly.pdbx_seq_one_letter_code
_entity_poly.pdbx_strand_id
1 'polypeptide(L)'
;MFVEAVEIHQIIHDITLCLGDCVIFILLRFVSTGHVGAPLPCNLIKLLDVAEKNYFAAKGEGEICVKGPNVFKGYLKDPVRTAETLDADGWLHTGDIGKWLSNGTLKIIDRKKHIFKLAQGEYISPEKIESIYIRSEPVSQLYVHGDSLQSCLVGIIVPDPEVLPSWAQKKGFEGCYDELCENKELKKAILDDMVRLGKASGLHSFEQVKDIHIHKEMFSIQNGLLTPTLKSRRPELKEYFSRAIEQLYSNISM
;
A
#
# COMPACT_ATOMS: atom_id res chain seq x y z
N MET A 1 -10.88 21.94 30.49
CA MET A 1 -12.05 21.33 29.82
C MET A 1 -11.49 20.59 28.62
N PHE A 2 -11.58 19.27 28.69
CA PHE A 2 -11.07 18.27 27.74
C PHE A 2 -11.56 18.54 26.31
N VAL A 3 -10.70 18.33 25.31
CA VAL A 3 -11.03 17.52 24.12
C VAL A 3 -9.74 16.81 23.69
N GLU A 4 -9.89 15.51 23.43
CA GLU A 4 -8.87 14.46 23.39
C GLU A 4 -7.90 14.51 22.20
N ALA A 5 -6.71 13.97 22.45
CA ALA A 5 -5.72 13.62 21.45
C ALA A 5 -6.27 12.51 20.54
N VAL A 6 -6.32 12.76 19.24
CA VAL A 6 -6.49 11.73 18.21
C VAL A 6 -5.12 11.50 17.59
N GLU A 7 -4.54 10.33 17.87
CA GLU A 7 -3.26 9.87 17.36
C GLU A 7 -3.31 9.71 15.83
N ILE A 8 -2.58 10.58 15.12
CA ILE A 8 -2.33 10.46 13.67
C ILE A 8 -1.02 9.68 13.52
N HIS A 9 -1.06 8.36 13.61
CA HIS A 9 0.15 7.52 13.58
C HIS A 9 0.47 6.84 12.22
N GLN A 10 -0.22 7.17 11.12
CA GLN A 10 -0.07 6.39 9.87
C GLN A 10 0.30 7.16 8.60
N ILE A 11 0.88 8.38 8.70
CA ILE A 11 1.32 9.15 7.51
C ILE A 11 2.85 9.38 7.48
N ILE A 12 3.57 9.09 8.56
CA ILE A 12 4.95 9.55 8.73
C ILE A 12 5.93 8.38 8.78
N HIS A 13 6.14 7.61 7.70
CA HIS A 13 7.15 6.54 7.81
C HIS A 13 8.07 6.28 6.62
N ASP A 14 8.05 7.10 5.58
CA ASP A 14 9.28 7.37 4.80
C ASP A 14 9.57 8.88 4.72
N ILE A 15 8.85 9.65 5.53
CA ILE A 15 9.00 11.09 5.75
C ILE A 15 9.99 11.34 6.92
N THR A 16 10.92 10.41 7.19
CA THR A 16 11.94 10.61 8.24
C THR A 16 12.99 11.64 7.82
N LEU A 17 13.04 12.01 6.53
CA LEU A 17 13.96 13.01 6.01
C LEU A 17 13.40 14.43 5.97
N CYS A 18 12.10 14.59 6.17
CA CYS A 18 11.43 15.88 6.31
C CYS A 18 10.16 15.65 7.13
N LEU A 19 10.22 15.58 8.47
CA LEU A 19 9.06 15.53 9.41
C LEU A 19 7.71 15.82 8.74
N GLY A 20 6.67 14.99 8.91
CA GLY A 20 5.37 15.11 8.20
C GLY A 20 4.79 16.53 8.02
N ASP A 21 5.07 17.44 8.96
CA ASP A 21 4.64 18.84 8.96
C ASP A 21 5.62 19.83 8.27
N CYS A 22 6.76 19.35 7.80
CA CYS A 22 7.80 20.14 7.15
C CYS A 22 7.63 20.25 5.64
N VAL A 23 6.67 19.57 5.00
CA VAL A 23 6.49 19.69 3.54
C VAL A 23 5.11 20.21 3.13
N ILE A 24 4.06 19.84 3.87
CA ILE A 24 2.67 20.00 3.44
C ILE A 24 1.84 20.51 4.62
N PHE A 25 0.97 21.48 4.36
CA PHE A 25 0.06 22.09 5.32
C PHE A 25 -1.35 21.49 5.14
N ILE A 26 -1.93 20.96 6.21
CA ILE A 26 -3.36 20.63 6.24
C ILE A 26 -4.12 21.95 6.51
N LEU A 27 -4.53 22.63 5.44
CA LEU A 27 -5.45 23.76 5.57
C LEU A 27 -6.80 23.24 6.09
N LEU A 28 -7.29 23.80 7.20
CA LEU A 28 -8.60 23.54 7.83
C LEU A 28 -9.82 23.65 6.88
N ARG A 29 -9.63 24.08 5.63
CA ARG A 29 -10.66 24.13 4.58
C ARG A 29 -10.82 22.82 3.79
N PHE A 30 -9.92 21.86 3.92
CA PHE A 30 -10.00 20.58 3.20
C PHE A 30 -10.47 19.47 4.14
N VAL A 31 -11.78 19.32 4.27
CA VAL A 31 -12.46 18.35 5.17
C VAL A 31 -12.54 16.94 4.53
N SER A 32 -11.82 16.68 3.44
CA SER A 32 -11.79 15.37 2.77
C SER A 32 -10.61 14.53 3.21
N THR A 33 -10.84 13.27 3.55
CA THR A 33 -9.78 12.31 3.87
C THR A 33 -9.08 11.79 2.61
N GLY A 34 -7.82 11.36 2.74
CA GLY A 34 -7.07 10.71 1.65
C GLY A 34 -6.23 11.63 0.75
N HIS A 35 -5.84 12.81 1.22
CA HIS A 35 -4.82 13.66 0.61
C HIS A 35 -3.82 14.15 1.67
N VAL A 36 -2.62 14.53 1.26
CA VAL A 36 -1.58 15.02 2.19
C VAL A 36 -1.71 16.52 2.49
N GLY A 37 -2.57 17.24 1.76
CA GLY A 37 -2.82 18.67 1.97
C GLY A 37 -2.20 19.55 0.88
N ALA A 38 -2.07 20.85 1.16
CA ALA A 38 -1.47 21.82 0.24
C ALA A 38 0.02 21.98 0.54
N PRO A 39 0.90 22.17 -0.46
CA PRO A 39 2.33 22.41 -0.22
C PRO A 39 2.55 23.57 0.77
N LEU A 40 3.57 23.47 1.63
CA LEU A 40 3.96 24.62 2.44
C LEU A 40 4.41 25.79 1.53
N PRO A 41 4.12 27.04 1.88
CA PRO A 41 4.51 28.20 1.07
C PRO A 41 6.02 28.33 0.84
N CYS A 42 6.84 27.75 1.70
CA CYS A 42 8.29 27.75 1.56
C CYS A 42 8.82 26.68 0.58
N ASN A 43 7.95 25.82 0.05
CA ASN A 43 8.32 24.68 -0.78
C ASN A 43 7.83 24.84 -2.21
N LEU A 44 8.72 24.53 -3.14
CA LEU A 44 8.40 24.25 -4.53
C LEU A 44 8.13 22.76 -4.67
N ILE A 45 7.05 22.39 -5.35
CA ILE A 45 6.71 21.00 -5.65
C ILE A 45 6.54 20.86 -7.17
N LYS A 46 7.17 19.83 -7.74
CA LYS A 46 6.96 19.40 -9.12
C LYS A 46 6.61 17.91 -9.14
N LEU A 47 5.88 17.48 -10.17
CA LEU A 47 5.76 16.07 -10.51
C LEU A 47 6.73 15.78 -11.65
N LEU A 48 7.56 14.76 -11.48
CA LEU A 48 8.40 14.22 -12.55
C LEU A 48 7.75 13.01 -13.20
N ASP A 49 7.90 12.90 -14.51
CA ASP A 49 7.44 11.75 -15.27
C ASP A 49 8.16 10.48 -14.79
N VAL A 50 7.38 9.42 -14.62
CA VAL A 50 7.87 8.06 -14.39
C VAL A 50 7.37 7.23 -15.55
N ALA A 51 7.95 7.51 -16.72
CA ALA A 51 7.53 6.94 -18.00
C ALA A 51 7.58 5.42 -17.98
N GLU A 52 8.55 4.84 -17.28
CA GLU A 52 8.67 3.39 -17.11
C GLU A 52 7.59 2.79 -16.21
N LYS A 53 6.65 3.58 -15.69
CA LYS A 53 5.48 3.14 -14.90
C LYS A 53 4.17 3.80 -15.34
N ASN A 54 4.16 4.42 -16.53
CA ASN A 54 3.02 5.12 -17.11
C ASN A 54 2.44 6.30 -16.29
N TYR A 55 3.23 6.90 -15.40
CA TYR A 55 2.87 8.13 -14.71
C TYR A 55 3.47 9.33 -15.43
N PHE A 56 2.61 10.30 -15.77
CA PHE A 56 2.98 11.49 -16.54
C PHE A 56 2.46 12.74 -15.87
N ALA A 57 3.33 13.72 -15.63
CA ALA A 57 3.02 14.99 -15.00
C ALA A 57 1.93 15.74 -15.80
N ALA A 58 1.87 15.53 -17.12
CA ALA A 58 0.80 16.02 -17.99
C ALA A 58 -0.61 15.52 -17.60
N LYS A 59 -0.71 14.34 -16.97
CA LYS A 59 -1.95 13.78 -16.39
C LYS A 59 -2.15 14.18 -14.92
N GLY A 60 -1.27 15.03 -14.39
CA GLY A 60 -1.26 15.40 -12.98
C GLY A 60 -0.74 14.30 -12.06
N GLU A 61 0.01 13.33 -12.58
CA GLU A 61 0.52 12.17 -11.84
C GLU A 61 2.03 12.01 -12.05
N GLY A 62 2.80 11.69 -11.03
CA GLY A 62 4.25 11.52 -11.19
C GLY A 62 4.99 11.42 -9.88
N GLU A 63 6.31 11.27 -9.94
CA GLU A 63 7.15 11.30 -8.75
C GLU A 63 7.11 12.71 -8.14
N ILE A 64 6.81 12.78 -6.84
CA ILE A 64 6.79 14.02 -6.10
C ILE A 64 8.24 14.45 -5.86
N CYS A 65 8.59 15.65 -6.33
CA CYS A 65 9.85 16.27 -6.03
C CYS A 65 9.65 17.58 -5.28
N VAL A 66 10.45 17.77 -4.24
CA VAL A 66 10.31 18.90 -3.31
C VAL A 66 11.62 19.69 -3.25
N LYS A 67 11.52 21.01 -3.28
CA LYS A 67 12.67 21.91 -3.09
C LYS A 67 12.27 23.03 -2.13
N GLY A 68 13.07 23.26 -1.09
CA GLY A 68 12.77 24.26 -0.07
C GLY A 68 13.86 24.36 0.99
N PRO A 69 13.83 25.41 1.83
CA PRO A 69 14.85 25.65 2.86
C PRO A 69 14.82 24.64 4.02
N ASN A 70 13.73 23.89 4.14
CA ASN A 70 13.44 22.82 5.10
C ASN A 70 13.84 21.43 4.59
N VAL A 71 14.23 21.28 3.33
CA VAL A 71 14.69 20.00 2.78
C VAL A 71 16.06 19.67 3.39
N PHE A 72 16.25 18.42 3.84
CA PHE A 72 17.52 17.98 4.44
C PHE A 72 18.69 18.11 3.45
N LYS A 73 19.91 18.29 3.97
CA LYS A 73 21.11 18.58 3.15
C LYS A 73 21.79 17.36 2.54
N GLY A 74 21.34 16.17 2.91
CA GLY A 74 22.00 14.90 2.57
C GLY A 74 22.11 13.94 3.75
N TYR A 75 22.46 12.69 3.44
CA TYR A 75 22.71 11.66 4.42
C TYR A 75 24.10 11.85 5.05
N LEU A 76 24.17 11.66 6.37
CA LEU A 76 25.42 11.79 7.10
C LEU A 76 26.43 10.73 6.64
N LYS A 77 27.57 11.17 6.09
CA LYS A 77 28.67 10.34 5.57
C LYS A 77 28.30 9.41 4.41
N ASP A 78 27.20 9.69 3.70
CA ASP A 78 26.79 8.91 2.54
C ASP A 78 26.53 9.84 1.34
N PRO A 79 27.59 10.30 0.65
CA PRO A 79 27.46 11.21 -0.48
C PRO A 79 26.80 10.53 -1.69
N VAL A 80 26.89 9.21 -1.80
CA VAL A 80 26.28 8.44 -2.90
C VAL A 80 24.77 8.47 -2.77
N ARG A 81 24.22 8.04 -1.62
CA ARG A 81 22.77 8.11 -1.39
C ARG A 81 22.25 9.54 -1.39
N THR A 82 23.08 10.50 -0.99
CA THR A 82 22.73 11.93 -1.05
C THR A 82 22.51 12.36 -2.50
N ALA A 83 23.44 12.05 -3.40
CA ALA A 83 23.33 12.40 -4.82
C ALA A 83 22.22 11.63 -5.55
N GLU A 84 21.87 10.42 -5.09
CA GLU A 84 20.71 9.68 -5.61
C GLU A 84 19.36 10.30 -5.21
N THR A 85 19.32 10.98 -4.07
CA THR A 85 18.09 11.49 -3.45
C THR A 85 17.88 12.99 -3.68
N LEU A 86 18.97 13.76 -3.74
CA LEU A 86 18.98 15.18 -4.06
C LEU A 86 19.67 15.39 -5.42
N ASP A 87 18.93 15.90 -6.39
CA ASP A 87 19.48 16.21 -7.71
C ASP A 87 20.42 17.44 -7.68
N ALA A 88 21.13 17.66 -8.79
CA ALA A 88 22.06 18.78 -8.93
C ALA A 88 21.37 20.16 -8.83
N ASP A 89 20.06 20.21 -9.08
CA ASP A 89 19.23 21.42 -8.97
C ASP A 89 18.65 21.60 -7.55
N GLY A 90 18.94 20.70 -6.61
CA GLY A 90 18.49 20.74 -5.21
C GLY A 90 17.05 20.27 -5.00
N TRP A 91 16.51 19.44 -5.90
CA TRP A 91 15.24 18.76 -5.69
C TRP A 91 15.44 17.44 -4.95
N LEU A 92 14.65 17.27 -3.90
CA LEU A 92 14.48 16.00 -3.22
C LEU A 92 13.52 15.11 -3.99
N HIS A 93 14.02 13.98 -4.46
CA HIS A 93 13.23 12.86 -4.97
C HIS A 93 12.66 12.06 -3.81
N THR A 94 11.37 12.17 -3.55
CA THR A 94 10.74 11.48 -2.40
C THR A 94 10.58 9.98 -2.63
N GLY A 95 10.63 9.52 -3.89
CA GLY A 95 10.26 8.16 -4.27
C GLY A 95 8.77 7.85 -4.11
N ASP A 96 7.93 8.85 -3.84
CA ASP A 96 6.48 8.76 -3.77
C ASP A 96 5.86 9.20 -5.09
N ILE A 97 4.85 8.48 -5.57
CA ILE A 97 4.02 8.89 -6.69
C ILE A 97 2.84 9.68 -6.15
N GLY A 98 2.71 10.91 -6.64
CA GLY A 98 1.66 11.84 -6.29
C GLY A 98 0.68 12.07 -7.43
N LYS A 99 -0.54 12.46 -7.06
CA LYS A 99 -1.57 12.95 -7.96
C LYS A 99 -2.10 14.30 -7.48
N TRP A 100 -2.13 15.29 -8.36
CA TRP A 100 -2.83 16.53 -8.11
C TRP A 100 -4.34 16.31 -8.16
N LEU A 101 -5.02 16.74 -7.10
CA LEU A 101 -6.47 16.76 -7.05
C LEU A 101 -7.00 18.11 -7.60
N SER A 102 -8.24 18.11 -8.08
CA SER A 102 -8.88 19.30 -8.64
C SER A 102 -9.02 20.46 -7.66
N ASN A 103 -8.96 20.19 -6.36
CA ASN A 103 -8.97 21.18 -5.28
C ASN A 103 -7.58 21.76 -4.95
N GLY A 104 -6.54 21.41 -5.72
CA GLY A 104 -5.17 21.89 -5.54
C GLY A 104 -4.38 21.18 -4.44
N THR A 105 -4.92 20.11 -3.85
CA THR A 105 -4.17 19.30 -2.88
C THR A 105 -3.44 18.14 -3.56
N LEU A 106 -2.36 17.71 -2.93
CA LEU A 106 -1.59 16.56 -3.39
C LEU A 106 -2.08 15.29 -2.70
N LYS A 107 -2.20 14.21 -3.45
CA LYS A 107 -2.50 12.88 -2.92
C LYS A 107 -1.35 11.94 -3.26
N ILE A 108 -0.76 11.31 -2.26
CA ILE A 108 0.17 10.20 -2.50
C ILE A 108 -0.67 9.00 -2.91
N ILE A 109 -0.37 8.45 -4.08
CA ILE A 109 -1.09 7.31 -4.66
C ILE A 109 -0.24 6.05 -4.68
N ASP A 110 1.09 6.17 -4.59
CA ASP A 110 1.97 5.00 -4.69
C ASP A 110 3.40 5.26 -4.22
N ARG A 111 4.20 4.19 -4.16
CA ARG A 111 5.66 4.22 -3.94
C ARG A 111 6.38 3.74 -5.19
N LYS A 112 7.29 4.55 -5.73
CA LYS A 112 8.06 4.25 -6.96
C LYS A 112 8.79 2.90 -6.88
N LYS A 113 9.20 2.45 -5.69
CA LYS A 113 9.88 1.17 -5.47
C LYS A 113 8.95 -0.03 -5.28
N HIS A 114 7.69 0.19 -4.91
CA HIS A 114 6.74 -0.91 -4.63
C HIS A 114 5.83 -1.24 -5.81
N ILE A 115 5.80 -0.38 -6.82
CA ILE A 115 5.10 -0.63 -8.08
C ILE A 115 5.85 -1.69 -8.87
N PHE A 116 5.14 -2.73 -9.28
CA PHE A 116 5.67 -3.76 -10.17
C PHE A 116 4.81 -3.89 -11.42
N LYS A 117 5.36 -4.55 -12.42
CA LYS A 117 4.74 -4.77 -13.72
C LYS A 117 4.31 -6.23 -13.82
N LEU A 118 3.13 -6.51 -14.36
CA LEU A 118 2.68 -7.86 -14.69
C LEU A 118 3.12 -8.26 -16.11
N ALA A 119 3.06 -9.55 -16.43
CA ALA A 119 3.48 -10.08 -17.73
C ALA A 119 2.80 -9.39 -18.93
N GLN A 120 1.55 -8.95 -18.76
CA GLN A 120 0.76 -8.26 -19.79
C GLN A 120 1.16 -6.80 -20.04
N GLY A 121 2.06 -6.21 -19.24
CA GLY A 121 2.46 -4.82 -19.42
C GLY A 121 1.92 -3.85 -18.38
N GLU A 122 0.91 -4.25 -17.61
CA GLU A 122 0.21 -3.40 -16.65
C GLU A 122 1.01 -3.19 -15.36
N TYR A 123 0.92 -1.97 -14.81
CA TYR A 123 1.57 -1.61 -13.56
C TYR A 123 0.60 -1.73 -12.40
N ILE A 124 1.08 -2.34 -11.31
CA ILE A 124 0.28 -2.64 -10.13
C ILE A 124 0.85 -1.93 -8.91
N SER A 125 -0.05 -1.25 -8.20
CA SER A 125 0.18 -0.78 -6.84
C SER A 125 -0.39 -1.78 -5.84
N PRO A 126 0.44 -2.61 -5.18
CA PRO A 126 -0.08 -3.55 -4.19
C PRO A 126 -0.72 -2.82 -3.00
N GLU A 127 -0.16 -1.68 -2.56
CA GLU A 127 -0.69 -0.91 -1.43
C GLU A 127 -2.09 -0.36 -1.70
N LYS A 128 -2.36 0.11 -2.93
CA LYS A 128 -3.71 0.53 -3.35
C LYS A 128 -4.71 -0.61 -3.17
N ILE A 129 -4.37 -1.81 -3.67
CA ILE A 129 -5.23 -2.99 -3.61
C ILE A 129 -5.42 -3.42 -2.14
N GLU A 130 -4.33 -3.46 -1.38
CA GLU A 130 -4.34 -3.83 0.03
C GLU A 130 -5.25 -2.91 0.86
N SER A 131 -5.17 -1.59 0.62
CA SER A 131 -6.00 -0.58 1.31
C SER A 131 -7.51 -0.69 1.04
N ILE A 132 -7.89 -1.37 -0.03
CA ILE A 132 -9.30 -1.62 -0.40
C ILE A 132 -9.76 -2.92 0.22
N TYR A 133 -8.96 -3.98 0.09
CA TYR A 133 -9.32 -5.32 0.57
C TYR A 133 -9.32 -5.45 2.09
N ILE A 134 -8.51 -4.66 2.81
CA ILE A 134 -8.53 -4.60 4.27
C ILE A 134 -9.87 -4.11 4.84
N ARG A 135 -10.76 -3.56 4.00
CA ARG A 135 -12.12 -3.15 4.38
C ARG A 135 -13.10 -4.32 4.45
N SER A 136 -12.69 -5.51 4.02
CA SER A 136 -13.48 -6.73 4.18
C SER A 136 -13.50 -7.13 5.65
N GLU A 137 -14.70 -7.26 6.24
CA GLU A 137 -14.91 -7.55 7.67
C GLU A 137 -14.02 -8.67 8.24
N PRO A 138 -13.86 -9.85 7.60
CA PRO A 138 -13.08 -10.94 8.19
C PRO A 138 -11.56 -10.75 8.06
N VAL A 139 -11.06 -9.76 7.31
CA VAL A 139 -9.64 -9.62 6.98
C VAL A 139 -8.95 -8.65 7.96
N SER A 140 -7.97 -9.15 8.72
CA SER A 140 -7.18 -8.36 9.67
C SER A 140 -5.86 -7.85 9.07
N GLN A 141 -5.17 -8.70 8.30
CA GLN A 141 -3.95 -8.33 7.58
C GLN A 141 -3.95 -8.94 6.19
N LEU A 142 -3.21 -8.32 5.28
CA LEU A 142 -3.16 -8.72 3.88
C LEU A 142 -1.79 -8.40 3.29
N TYR A 143 -1.32 -9.31 2.44
CA TYR A 143 -0.17 -9.12 1.58
C TYR A 143 -0.53 -9.53 0.16
N VAL A 144 -0.52 -8.57 -0.77
CA VAL A 144 -0.72 -8.84 -2.19
C VAL A 144 0.63 -9.03 -2.86
N HIS A 145 0.74 -10.15 -3.58
CA HIS A 145 1.93 -10.51 -4.33
C HIS A 145 1.62 -10.58 -5.83
N GLY A 146 2.57 -10.08 -6.62
CA GLY A 146 2.58 -10.20 -8.06
C GLY A 146 4.02 -10.31 -8.55
N ASP A 147 4.20 -10.97 -9.70
CA ASP A 147 5.49 -11.10 -10.36
C ASP A 147 5.36 -10.68 -11.84
N SER A 148 6.44 -10.15 -12.38
CA SER A 148 6.62 -9.81 -13.80
C SER A 148 6.41 -10.97 -14.76
N LEU A 149 6.61 -12.20 -14.29
CA LEU A 149 6.37 -13.41 -15.07
C LEU A 149 4.92 -13.88 -15.03
N GLN A 150 4.11 -13.32 -14.14
CA GLN A 150 2.74 -13.76 -13.90
C GLN A 150 1.74 -12.74 -14.45
N SER A 151 0.61 -13.23 -14.95
CA SER A 151 -0.44 -12.37 -15.53
C SER A 151 -1.50 -11.92 -14.50
N CYS A 152 -1.39 -12.43 -13.28
CA CYS A 152 -2.36 -12.23 -12.22
C CYS A 152 -1.70 -11.99 -10.86
N LEU A 153 -2.52 -11.58 -9.90
CA LEU A 153 -2.13 -11.32 -8.52
C LEU A 153 -2.65 -12.43 -7.61
N VAL A 154 -1.89 -12.71 -6.56
CA VAL A 154 -2.27 -13.63 -5.48
C VAL A 154 -2.18 -12.91 -4.15
N GLY A 155 -3.00 -13.32 -3.18
CA GLY A 155 -3.04 -12.69 -1.85
C GLY A 155 -2.74 -13.66 -0.73
N ILE A 156 -2.05 -13.20 0.31
CA ILE A 156 -1.99 -13.86 1.62
C ILE A 156 -2.85 -13.03 2.56
N ILE A 157 -3.86 -13.64 3.17
CA ILE A 157 -4.74 -12.99 4.14
C ILE A 157 -4.55 -13.58 5.53
N VAL A 158 -4.61 -12.73 6.55
CA VAL A 158 -4.74 -13.15 7.94
C VAL A 158 -6.13 -12.71 8.40
N PRO A 159 -7.03 -13.65 8.72
CA PRO A 159 -8.35 -13.29 9.21
C PRO A 159 -8.30 -12.85 10.67
N ASP A 160 -9.29 -12.06 11.08
CA ASP A 160 -9.43 -11.67 12.48
C ASP A 160 -10.05 -12.83 13.29
N PRO A 161 -9.39 -13.35 14.34
CA PRO A 161 -9.89 -14.50 15.09
C PRO A 161 -11.20 -14.23 15.86
N GLU A 162 -11.49 -12.97 16.19
CA GLU A 162 -12.71 -12.58 16.89
C GLU A 162 -13.87 -12.35 15.90
N VAL A 163 -13.58 -11.77 14.73
CA VAL A 163 -14.62 -11.43 13.74
C VAL A 163 -14.95 -12.60 12.82
N LEU A 164 -13.96 -13.41 12.42
CA LEU A 164 -14.14 -14.49 11.44
C LEU A 164 -15.27 -15.47 11.82
N PRO A 165 -15.37 -15.99 13.06
CA PRO A 165 -16.43 -16.94 13.40
C PRO A 165 -17.84 -16.33 13.26
N SER A 166 -18.01 -15.08 13.69
CA SER A 166 -19.29 -14.37 13.58
C SER A 166 -19.67 -14.09 12.12
N TRP A 167 -18.67 -13.76 11.29
CA TRP A 167 -18.86 -13.52 9.86
C TRP A 167 -19.17 -14.83 9.11
N ALA A 168 -18.47 -15.91 9.45
CA ALA A 168 -18.69 -17.26 8.92
C ALA A 168 -20.12 -17.75 9.22
N GLN A 169 -20.61 -17.54 10.45
CA GLN A 169 -21.97 -17.91 10.85
C GLN A 169 -23.03 -17.19 10.02
N LYS A 170 -22.87 -15.89 9.74
CA LYS A 170 -23.77 -15.13 8.85
C LYS A 170 -23.85 -15.71 7.43
N LYS A 171 -22.81 -16.44 7.01
CA LYS A 171 -22.70 -17.10 5.70
C LYS A 171 -23.10 -18.58 5.73
N GLY A 172 -23.51 -19.10 6.89
CA GLY A 172 -23.92 -20.49 7.07
C GLY A 172 -22.77 -21.47 7.34
N PHE A 173 -21.59 -20.97 7.74
CA PHE A 173 -20.46 -21.81 8.16
C PHE A 173 -20.36 -21.80 9.69
N GLU A 174 -20.16 -22.98 10.27
CA GLU A 174 -19.93 -23.16 11.71
C GLU A 174 -18.62 -23.92 11.92
N GLY A 175 -17.91 -23.60 12.99
CA GLY A 175 -16.64 -24.25 13.33
C GLY A 175 -15.76 -23.39 14.22
N CYS A 176 -14.68 -23.98 14.74
CA CYS A 176 -13.64 -23.22 15.41
C CYS A 176 -12.76 -22.45 14.40
N TYR A 177 -11.99 -21.47 14.87
CA TYR A 177 -11.14 -20.63 14.01
C TYR A 177 -10.22 -21.46 13.09
N ASP A 178 -9.61 -22.53 13.61
CA ASP A 178 -8.72 -23.40 12.85
C ASP A 178 -9.42 -24.13 11.70
N GLU A 179 -10.61 -24.69 11.96
CA GLU A 179 -11.43 -25.39 10.96
C GLU A 179 -11.93 -24.42 9.88
N LEU A 180 -12.32 -23.20 10.29
CA LEU A 180 -12.76 -22.16 9.38
C LEU A 180 -11.64 -21.72 8.44
N CYS A 181 -10.40 -21.59 8.93
CA CYS A 181 -9.24 -21.22 8.11
C CYS A 181 -8.89 -22.28 7.05
N GLU A 182 -9.23 -23.55 7.28
CA GLU A 182 -8.96 -24.65 6.33
C GLU A 182 -10.12 -24.91 5.36
N ASN A 183 -11.28 -24.27 5.58
CA ASN A 183 -12.47 -24.45 4.77
C ASN A 183 -12.36 -23.74 3.42
N LYS A 184 -12.38 -24.53 2.33
CA LYS A 184 -12.29 -24.05 0.94
C LYS A 184 -13.48 -23.16 0.53
N GLU A 185 -14.68 -23.47 1.00
CA GLU A 185 -15.88 -22.68 0.71
C GLU A 185 -15.83 -21.32 1.43
N LEU A 186 -15.31 -21.29 2.66
CA LEU A 186 -15.10 -20.04 3.39
C LEU A 186 -14.04 -19.18 2.70
N LYS A 187 -12.91 -19.79 2.29
CA LYS A 187 -11.88 -19.11 1.49
C LYS A 187 -12.49 -18.46 0.24
N LYS A 188 -13.34 -19.19 -0.48
CA LYS A 188 -14.04 -18.64 -1.66
C LYS A 188 -14.97 -17.49 -1.29
N ALA A 189 -15.71 -17.60 -0.19
CA ALA A 189 -16.60 -16.54 0.28
C ALA A 189 -15.84 -15.25 0.63
N ILE A 190 -14.66 -15.36 1.25
CA ILE A 190 -13.78 -14.21 1.55
C ILE A 190 -13.24 -13.60 0.27
N LEU A 191 -12.76 -14.43 -0.66
CA LEU A 191 -12.28 -13.97 -1.98
C LEU A 191 -13.38 -13.21 -2.75
N ASP A 192 -14.60 -13.74 -2.78
CA ASP A 192 -15.73 -13.10 -3.44
C ASP A 192 -16.09 -11.74 -2.80
N ASP A 193 -15.97 -11.62 -1.47
CA ASP A 193 -16.17 -10.38 -0.73
C ASP A 193 -15.11 -9.32 -1.09
N MET A 194 -13.84 -9.72 -1.11
CA MET A 194 -12.71 -8.87 -1.53
C MET A 194 -12.86 -8.41 -2.98
N VAL A 195 -13.17 -9.33 -3.91
CA VAL A 195 -13.42 -9.05 -5.33
C VAL A 195 -14.58 -8.07 -5.51
N ARG A 196 -15.67 -8.23 -4.75
CA ARG A 196 -16.80 -7.29 -4.74
C ARG A 196 -16.36 -5.89 -4.31
N LEU A 197 -15.60 -5.76 -3.21
CA LEU A 197 -15.07 -4.48 -2.74
C LEU A 197 -14.11 -3.83 -3.75
N GLY A 198 -13.28 -4.64 -4.40
CA GLY A 198 -12.39 -4.20 -5.47
C GLY A 198 -13.15 -3.59 -6.63
N LYS A 199 -14.17 -4.29 -7.15
CA LYS A 199 -15.03 -3.78 -8.22
C LYS A 199 -15.76 -2.49 -7.82
N ALA A 200 -16.32 -2.45 -6.61
CA ALA A 200 -17.01 -1.27 -6.09
C ALA A 200 -16.08 -0.05 -5.94
N SER A 201 -14.80 -0.29 -5.66
CA SER A 201 -13.78 0.76 -5.53
C SER A 201 -13.09 1.13 -6.86
N GLY A 202 -13.51 0.52 -7.98
CA GLY A 202 -12.98 0.80 -9.31
C GLY A 202 -11.67 0.09 -9.66
N LEU A 203 -11.32 -1.01 -8.96
CA LEU A 203 -10.17 -1.84 -9.35
C LEU A 203 -10.43 -2.56 -10.66
N HIS A 204 -9.46 -2.47 -11.57
CA HIS A 204 -9.51 -3.17 -12.85
C HIS A 204 -9.41 -4.69 -12.66
N SER A 205 -9.82 -5.47 -13.66
CA SER A 205 -9.78 -6.93 -13.59
C SER A 205 -8.38 -7.51 -13.37
N PHE A 206 -7.33 -6.80 -13.80
CA PHE A 206 -5.92 -7.18 -13.58
C PHE A 206 -5.37 -6.75 -12.22
N GLU A 207 -6.03 -5.81 -11.53
CA GLU A 207 -5.71 -5.42 -10.15
C GLU A 207 -6.38 -6.33 -9.12
N GLN A 208 -7.24 -7.26 -9.55
CA GLN A 208 -7.96 -8.16 -8.66
C GLN A 208 -7.19 -9.48 -8.45
N VAL A 209 -7.03 -9.86 -7.19
CA VAL A 209 -6.42 -11.15 -6.83
C VAL A 209 -7.26 -12.30 -7.36
N LYS A 210 -6.59 -13.32 -7.90
CA LYS A 210 -7.23 -14.51 -8.49
C LYS A 210 -7.39 -15.65 -7.49
N ASP A 211 -6.47 -15.77 -6.55
CA ASP A 211 -6.54 -16.73 -5.47
C ASP A 211 -5.89 -16.16 -4.20
N ILE A 212 -6.29 -16.70 -3.05
CA ILE A 212 -5.80 -16.28 -1.73
C ILE A 212 -5.34 -17.47 -0.88
N HIS A 213 -4.38 -17.26 0.00
CA HIS A 213 -4.03 -18.19 1.06
C HIS A 213 -4.41 -17.62 2.42
N ILE A 214 -5.09 -18.42 3.24
CA ILE A 214 -5.46 -18.05 4.62
C ILE A 214 -4.32 -18.47 5.55
N HIS A 215 -3.69 -17.47 6.16
CA HIS A 215 -2.64 -17.66 7.14
C HIS A 215 -3.19 -17.37 8.54
N LYS A 216 -2.89 -18.25 9.51
CA LYS A 216 -3.49 -18.19 10.84
C LYS A 216 -2.76 -17.24 11.80
N GLU A 217 -1.45 -17.05 11.60
CA GLU A 217 -0.60 -16.23 12.47
C GLU A 217 -0.57 -14.78 11.98
N MET A 218 -0.63 -13.83 12.90
CA MET A 218 -0.49 -12.41 12.55
C MET A 218 0.95 -12.08 12.15
N PHE A 219 1.10 -11.21 11.15
CA PHE A 219 2.38 -10.59 10.85
C PHE A 219 2.77 -9.70 12.03
N SER A 220 3.99 -9.87 12.53
CA SER A 220 4.49 -9.16 13.69
C SER A 220 5.92 -8.68 13.47
N ILE A 221 6.40 -7.82 14.37
CA ILE A 221 7.82 -7.44 14.38
C ILE A 221 8.67 -8.63 14.85
N GLN A 222 8.11 -9.49 15.71
CA GLN A 222 8.80 -10.64 16.32
C GLN A 222 9.08 -11.74 15.30
N ASN A 223 8.14 -12.03 14.39
CA ASN A 223 8.36 -12.97 13.29
C ASN A 223 9.07 -12.32 12.08
N GLY A 224 9.50 -11.06 12.20
CA GLY A 224 10.27 -10.35 11.18
C GLY A 224 9.46 -9.94 9.94
N LEU A 225 8.16 -10.20 9.90
CA LEU A 225 7.30 -9.89 8.76
C LEU A 225 6.87 -8.43 8.70
N LEU A 226 6.92 -7.73 9.84
CA LEU A 226 6.69 -6.29 9.93
C LEU A 226 7.98 -5.52 10.25
N THR A 227 8.09 -4.32 9.68
CA THR A 227 9.02 -3.30 10.14
C THR A 227 8.65 -2.85 11.56
N PRO A 228 9.57 -2.23 12.33
CA PRO A 228 9.21 -1.61 13.62
C PRO A 228 8.05 -0.61 13.53
N THR A 229 7.77 -0.11 12.33
CA THR A 229 6.71 0.84 11.99
C THR A 229 5.41 0.15 11.52
N LEU A 230 5.30 -1.16 11.76
CA LEU A 230 4.15 -2.01 11.40
C LEU A 230 3.83 -2.09 9.90
N LYS A 231 4.72 -1.61 9.03
CA LYS A 231 4.62 -1.85 7.58
C LYS A 231 5.12 -3.24 7.21
N SER A 232 4.43 -3.88 6.27
CA SER A 232 4.79 -5.17 5.67
C SER A 232 6.18 -5.15 5.04
N ARG A 233 7.06 -6.07 5.46
CA ARG A 233 8.36 -6.30 4.84
C ARG A 233 8.21 -7.22 3.63
N ARG A 234 7.98 -6.63 2.46
CA ARG A 234 7.66 -7.39 1.23
C ARG A 234 8.72 -8.44 0.83
N PRO A 235 10.04 -8.18 0.89
CA PRO A 235 11.05 -9.20 0.57
C PRO A 235 10.97 -10.41 1.50
N GLU A 236 10.87 -10.17 2.81
CA GLU A 236 10.78 -11.20 3.83
C GLU A 236 9.45 -11.97 3.76
N LEU A 237 8.33 -11.29 3.49
CA LEU A 237 7.04 -11.91 3.23
C LEU A 237 7.07 -12.81 1.98
N LYS A 238 7.75 -12.36 0.90
CA LYS A 238 7.92 -13.18 -0.31
C LYS A 238 8.70 -14.46 -0.01
N GLU A 239 9.77 -14.36 0.79
CA GLU A 239 10.59 -15.52 1.17
C GLU A 239 9.81 -16.48 2.07
N TYR A 240 9.16 -15.96 3.12
CA TYR A 240 8.36 -16.74 4.07
C TYR A 240 7.19 -17.47 3.41
N PHE A 241 6.45 -16.79 2.53
CA PHE A 241 5.29 -17.36 1.83
C PHE A 241 5.61 -17.95 0.46
N SER A 242 6.88 -18.12 0.10
CA SER A 242 7.31 -18.63 -1.21
C SER A 242 6.54 -19.87 -1.67
N ARG A 243 6.47 -20.90 -0.82
CA ARG A 243 5.74 -22.15 -1.11
C ARG A 243 4.23 -21.93 -1.32
N ALA A 244 3.61 -21.09 -0.50
CA ALA A 244 2.18 -20.78 -0.63
C ALA A 244 1.91 -20.02 -1.92
N ILE A 245 2.75 -19.05 -2.26
CA ILE A 245 2.66 -18.25 -3.50
C ILE A 245 2.79 -19.16 -4.73
N GLU A 246 3.76 -20.07 -4.74
CA GLU A 246 3.95 -21.03 -5.83
C GLU A 246 2.73 -21.94 -6.03
N GLN A 247 2.12 -22.41 -4.92
CA GLN A 247 0.89 -23.19 -4.95
C GLN A 247 -0.28 -22.39 -5.52
N LEU A 248 -0.44 -21.13 -5.12
CA LEU A 248 -1.51 -20.26 -5.64
C LEU A 248 -1.38 -20.07 -7.16
N TYR A 249 -0.18 -19.76 -7.67
CA TYR A 249 0.03 -19.62 -9.11
C TYR A 249 -0.16 -20.94 -9.88
N SER A 250 0.24 -22.06 -9.28
CA SER A 250 0.04 -23.39 -9.89
C SER A 250 -1.45 -23.74 -10.01
N ASN A 251 -2.26 -23.37 -9.02
CA ASN A 251 -3.72 -23.59 -9.05
C ASN A 251 -4.45 -22.73 -10.08
N ILE A 252 -3.87 -21.57 -10.47
CA ILE A 252 -4.46 -20.65 -11.46
C ILE A 252 -4.04 -21.02 -12.88
N SER A 253 -2.84 -21.61 -13.04
CA SER A 253 -2.28 -21.98 -14.33
C SER A 253 -2.79 -23.33 -14.86
N MET A 254 -3.52 -24.09 -14.02
CA MET A 254 -4.29 -25.29 -14.40
C MET A 254 -5.73 -24.93 -14.73
#